data_AF-A0A7C5Z9U7-F1
#
_entry.id   AF-A0A7C5Z9U7-F1
#
_cell.length_a   1.000
_cell.length_b   1.000
_cell.length_c   1.000
_cell.angle_alpha   90.00
_cell.angle_beta   90.00
_cell.angle_gamma   90.00
#
_symmetry.space_group_name_H-M   'P 1'
#
loop_
_entity.id
_entity.type
_entity.pdbx_description
1 polymer ?
#
loop_
_entity_poly.entity_id
_entity_poly.type
_entity_poly.pdbx_seq_one_letter_code
_entity_poly.pdbx_strand_id
1 'polypeptide(L)'
;MLEEQFANKSRFEKMRAVHYHPKHNFAFIDHIVGGSIPNQFIPACEKGCLELVEKGAFAGYPIQDVAVEVHFGKDHPVDSSEAAFKTAARMAFKKAIQSAGPQLLEPIVTLEVTCPSQFTGGILGLLTTKRARVENQDSLPGNLTVITAKAPLAEVTRFAAELGGLTQGQGSYTMEFSHYDLVPPNIQQQIVAKAKLAADEDEE
;
A
#
# COMPACT_ATOMS: atom_id res chain seq x y z
N MET A 1 -6.76 -12.51 10.56
CA MET A 1 -7.03 -11.40 9.60
C MET A 1 -7.26 -10.09 10.34
N LEU A 2 -7.28 -8.93 9.66
CA LEU A 2 -7.43 -7.61 10.28
C LEU A 2 -8.74 -7.49 11.09
N GLU A 3 -9.80 -8.17 10.62
CA GLU A 3 -11.05 -8.36 11.34
C GLU A 3 -10.84 -9.02 12.73
N GLU A 4 -10.15 -10.15 12.77
CA GLU A 4 -9.92 -10.89 14.01
C GLU A 4 -8.96 -10.18 14.97
N GLN A 5 -7.97 -9.44 14.45
CA GLN A 5 -6.92 -8.83 15.25
C GLN A 5 -7.25 -7.40 15.73
N PHE A 6 -7.96 -6.63 14.90
CA PHE A 6 -8.17 -5.21 15.13
C PHE A 6 -9.64 -4.81 15.17
N ALA A 7 -10.49 -5.30 14.26
CA ALA A 7 -11.91 -4.95 14.22
C ALA A 7 -12.79 -5.95 15.00
N ASN A 8 -12.52 -6.10 16.30
CA ASN A 8 -13.21 -7.09 17.15
C ASN A 8 -13.78 -6.47 18.44
N LYS A 9 -14.64 -7.23 19.13
CA LYS A 9 -15.33 -6.79 20.36
C LYS A 9 -14.40 -6.49 21.54
N SER A 10 -13.16 -7.01 21.54
CA SER A 10 -12.20 -6.67 22.60
C SER A 10 -11.69 -5.23 22.49
N ARG A 11 -11.68 -4.67 21.27
CA ARG A 11 -11.31 -3.27 21.02
C ARG A 11 -12.52 -2.35 20.91
N PHE A 12 -13.63 -2.85 20.37
CA PHE A 12 -14.86 -2.08 20.14
C PHE A 12 -16.06 -2.77 20.80
N GLU A 13 -16.20 -2.61 22.11
CA GLU A 13 -17.17 -3.36 22.93
C GLU A 13 -18.62 -3.21 22.45
N LYS A 14 -19.02 -2.01 22.00
CA LYS A 14 -20.39 -1.72 21.56
C LYS A 14 -20.52 -1.58 20.04
N MET A 15 -19.59 -2.14 19.27
CA MET A 15 -19.73 -2.20 17.82
C MET A 15 -20.97 -3.00 17.43
N ARG A 16 -21.71 -2.49 16.45
CA ARG A 16 -22.94 -3.09 15.92
C ARG A 16 -22.64 -4.09 14.82
N ALA A 17 -21.78 -3.69 13.88
CA ALA A 17 -21.42 -4.49 12.72
C ALA A 17 -20.00 -4.15 12.26
N VAL A 18 -19.36 -5.13 11.61
CA VAL A 18 -18.07 -4.97 10.93
C VAL A 18 -18.24 -5.49 9.51
N HIS A 19 -17.88 -4.68 8.52
CA HIS A 19 -17.87 -5.06 7.12
C HIS A 19 -16.42 -5.11 6.64
N TYR A 20 -15.95 -6.29 6.25
CA TYR A 20 -14.59 -6.51 5.80
C TYR A 20 -14.49 -6.54 4.27
N HIS A 21 -13.53 -5.79 3.74
CA HIS A 21 -13.25 -5.64 2.31
C HIS A 21 -11.86 -6.20 1.99
N PRO A 22 -11.76 -7.41 1.41
CA PRO A 22 -10.49 -8.12 1.27
C PRO A 22 -9.51 -7.46 0.29
N LYS A 23 -10.01 -6.73 -0.73
CA LYS A 23 -9.19 -6.10 -1.78
C LYS A 23 -8.10 -5.17 -1.23
N HIS A 24 -8.41 -4.44 -0.17
CA HIS A 24 -7.50 -3.47 0.47
C HIS A 24 -7.22 -3.79 1.94
N ASN A 25 -7.61 -5.00 2.39
CA ASN A 25 -7.62 -5.36 3.81
C ASN A 25 -8.26 -4.25 4.69
N PHE A 26 -9.42 -3.76 4.25
CA PHE A 26 -10.13 -2.64 4.86
C PHE A 26 -11.30 -3.14 5.71
N ALA A 27 -11.47 -2.61 6.92
CA ALA A 27 -12.60 -2.92 7.77
C ALA A 27 -13.41 -1.66 8.09
N PHE A 28 -14.71 -1.68 7.82
CA PHE A 28 -15.65 -0.64 8.25
C PHE A 28 -16.38 -1.09 9.51
N ILE A 29 -16.33 -0.30 10.57
CA ILE A 29 -16.92 -0.61 11.88
C ILE A 29 -18.06 0.36 12.15
N ASP A 30 -19.29 -0.14 12.17
CA ASP A 30 -20.47 0.59 12.63
C ASP A 30 -20.51 0.51 14.16
N HIS A 31 -20.26 1.63 14.82
CA HIS A 31 -20.36 1.79 16.27
C HIS A 31 -21.36 2.90 16.65
N ILE A 32 -22.34 3.19 15.78
CA ILE A 32 -23.34 4.23 16.04
C ILE A 32 -24.32 3.79 17.13
N VAL A 33 -24.27 4.46 18.27
CA VAL A 33 -25.20 4.29 19.39
C VAL A 33 -26.24 5.41 19.44
N GLY A 34 -27.44 5.13 19.96
CA GLY A 34 -28.47 6.15 20.22
C GLY A 34 -29.09 6.80 18.98
N GLY A 35 -28.82 6.28 17.77
CA GLY A 35 -29.44 6.78 16.53
C GLY A 35 -28.90 8.12 16.04
N SER A 36 -27.68 8.52 16.44
CA SER A 36 -27.07 9.79 16.03
C SER A 36 -26.84 9.92 14.51
N ILE A 37 -26.80 8.79 13.82
CA ILE A 37 -26.91 8.69 12.37
C ILE A 37 -28.06 7.73 12.05
N PRO A 38 -29.05 8.13 11.24
CA PRO A 38 -30.07 7.21 10.76
C PRO A 38 -29.45 6.00 10.05
N ASN A 39 -29.91 4.78 10.39
CA ASN A 39 -29.32 3.53 9.90
C ASN A 39 -29.24 3.44 8.37
N GLN A 40 -30.18 4.07 7.65
CA GLN A 40 -30.21 4.13 6.20
C GLN A 40 -29.01 4.86 5.57
N PHE A 41 -28.31 5.71 6.33
CA PHE A 41 -27.15 6.47 5.85
C PHE A 41 -25.79 5.83 6.21
N ILE A 42 -25.77 4.77 7.01
CA ILE A 42 -24.53 4.04 7.34
C ILE A 42 -23.86 3.44 6.09
N PRO A 43 -24.58 2.80 5.15
CA PRO A 43 -23.98 2.31 3.90
C PRO A 43 -23.36 3.44 3.06
N ALA A 44 -23.92 4.65 3.12
CA ALA A 44 -23.37 5.81 2.43
C ALA A 44 -22.02 6.23 3.02
N CYS A 45 -21.90 6.19 4.35
CA CYS A 45 -20.65 6.48 5.06
C CYS A 45 -19.56 5.48 4.66
N GLU A 46 -19.89 4.18 4.67
CA GLU A 46 -19.00 3.11 4.24
C GLU A 46 -18.53 3.31 2.80
N LYS A 47 -19.46 3.58 1.88
CA LYS A 47 -19.13 3.87 0.47
C LYS A 47 -18.20 5.08 0.34
N GLY A 48 -18.41 6.13 1.13
CA GLY A 48 -17.55 7.32 1.15
C GLY A 48 -16.12 7.00 1.63
N CYS A 49 -15.99 6.14 2.63
CA CYS A 49 -14.69 5.65 3.09
C CYS A 49 -14.01 4.78 2.02
N LEU A 50 -14.73 3.82 1.43
CA LEU A 50 -14.22 2.95 0.37
C LEU A 50 -13.71 3.71 -0.84
N GLU A 51 -14.43 4.74 -1.30
CA GLU A 51 -13.96 5.57 -2.41
C GLU A 51 -12.65 6.29 -2.09
N LEU A 52 -12.45 6.70 -0.84
CA LEU A 52 -11.18 7.28 -0.43
C LEU A 52 -10.08 6.21 -0.30
N VAL A 53 -10.41 4.99 0.12
CA VAL A 53 -9.48 3.86 0.12
C VAL A 53 -8.96 3.61 -1.28
N GLU A 54 -9.81 3.63 -2.30
CA GLU A 54 -9.39 3.42 -3.68
C GLU A 54 -8.61 4.60 -4.27
N LYS A 55 -9.07 5.84 -4.01
CA LYS A 55 -8.46 7.06 -4.57
C LYS A 55 -7.16 7.46 -3.87
N GLY A 56 -7.03 7.15 -2.59
CA GLY A 56 -5.96 7.67 -1.75
C GLY A 56 -6.22 9.06 -1.19
N ALA A 57 -5.64 9.32 -0.03
CA ALA A 57 -5.75 10.60 0.70
C ALA A 57 -4.42 11.35 0.85
N PHE A 58 -3.30 10.71 0.49
CA PHE A 58 -1.96 11.21 0.78
C PHE A 58 -1.17 11.58 -0.47
N ALA A 59 -0.92 10.61 -1.37
CA ALA A 59 -0.22 10.84 -2.64
C ALA A 59 -0.97 10.24 -3.85
N GLY A 60 -2.29 10.06 -3.73
CA GLY A 60 -3.12 9.52 -4.81
C GLY A 60 -2.99 8.01 -5.05
N TYR A 61 -2.43 7.26 -4.09
CA TYR A 61 -2.36 5.80 -4.13
C TYR A 61 -3.40 5.15 -3.22
N PRO A 62 -3.88 3.94 -3.54
CA PRO A 62 -4.81 3.22 -2.70
C PRO A 62 -4.29 3.06 -1.26
N ILE A 63 -5.19 3.19 -0.30
CA ILE A 63 -4.94 2.93 1.11
C ILE A 63 -5.13 1.43 1.34
N GLN A 64 -4.33 0.83 2.22
CA GLN A 64 -4.50 -0.56 2.64
C GLN A 64 -4.25 -0.72 4.13
N ASP A 65 -4.72 -1.84 4.68
CA ASP A 65 -4.50 -2.25 6.07
C ASP A 65 -5.06 -1.28 7.13
N VAL A 66 -6.29 -0.80 6.91
CA VAL A 66 -6.96 0.15 7.83
C VAL A 66 -8.33 -0.32 8.28
N ALA A 67 -8.64 -0.06 9.55
CA ALA A 67 -9.99 -0.16 10.11
C ALA A 67 -10.53 1.26 10.35
N VAL A 68 -11.73 1.55 9.85
CA VAL A 68 -12.40 2.84 10.04
C VAL A 68 -13.65 2.63 10.88
N GLU A 69 -13.68 3.29 12.02
CA GLU A 69 -14.80 3.27 12.95
C GLU A 69 -15.65 4.52 12.79
N VAL A 70 -16.95 4.31 12.59
CA VAL A 70 -17.97 5.37 12.64
C VAL A 70 -18.72 5.24 13.95
N HIS A 71 -18.38 6.08 14.92
CA HIS A 71 -18.90 6.01 16.29
C HIS A 71 -19.83 7.17 16.68
N PHE A 72 -19.88 8.25 15.88
CA PHE A 72 -20.74 9.39 16.14
C PHE A 72 -21.06 10.18 14.85
N GLY A 73 -22.18 10.88 14.86
CA GLY A 73 -22.57 11.82 13.81
C GLY A 73 -23.78 12.64 14.24
N LYS A 74 -24.26 13.50 13.35
CA LYS A 74 -25.52 14.23 13.51
C LYS A 74 -26.20 14.34 12.16
N ASP A 75 -27.52 14.27 12.14
CA ASP A 75 -28.32 14.55 10.98
C ASP A 75 -29.11 15.87 11.15
N HIS A 76 -29.70 16.30 10.06
CA HIS A 76 -30.64 17.40 9.98
C HIS A 76 -31.79 16.96 9.07
N PRO A 77 -33.07 17.08 9.48
CA PRO A 77 -34.19 16.48 8.77
C PRO A 77 -34.35 16.90 7.30
N VAL A 78 -33.90 18.11 6.96
CA VAL A 78 -34.08 18.69 5.62
C VAL A 78 -32.82 18.56 4.75
N ASP A 79 -31.64 18.67 5.37
CA ASP A 79 -30.37 18.77 4.62
C ASP A 79 -29.60 17.45 4.58
N SER A 80 -30.02 16.46 5.37
CA SER A 80 -29.38 15.14 5.39
C SER A 80 -29.83 14.29 4.22
N SER A 81 -28.85 13.86 3.43
CA SER A 81 -29.02 12.97 2.31
C SER A 81 -27.90 11.92 2.29
N GLU A 82 -28.10 10.86 1.53
CA GLU A 82 -27.09 9.83 1.29
C GLU A 82 -25.78 10.45 0.76
N ALA A 83 -25.88 11.37 -0.21
CA ALA A 83 -24.74 12.07 -0.79
C ALA A 83 -24.00 12.94 0.24
N ALA A 84 -24.73 13.57 1.16
CA ALA A 84 -24.14 14.36 2.24
C ALA A 84 -23.35 13.48 3.21
N PHE A 85 -23.92 12.37 3.69
CA PHE A 85 -23.23 11.45 4.61
C PHE A 85 -22.03 10.77 3.98
N LYS A 86 -22.13 10.37 2.71
CA LYS A 86 -21.00 9.83 1.94
C LYS A 86 -19.85 10.84 1.84
N THR A 87 -20.17 12.09 1.54
CA THR A 87 -19.16 13.17 1.45
C THR A 87 -18.55 13.48 2.81
N ALA A 88 -19.37 13.56 3.86
CA ALA A 88 -18.91 13.79 5.22
C ALA A 88 -17.97 12.69 5.71
N ALA A 89 -18.32 11.41 5.49
CA ALA A 89 -17.48 10.27 5.85
C ALA A 89 -16.12 10.31 5.13
N ARG A 90 -16.13 10.56 3.81
CA ARG A 90 -14.91 10.73 3.01
C ARG A 90 -14.03 11.87 3.54
N MET A 91 -14.61 13.03 3.87
CA MET A 91 -13.87 14.17 4.41
C MET A 91 -13.30 13.90 5.80
N ALA A 92 -14.09 13.29 6.69
CA ALA A 92 -13.65 12.90 8.02
C ALA A 92 -12.50 11.89 7.96
N PHE A 93 -12.62 10.88 7.10
CA PHE A 93 -11.59 9.87 6.92
C PHE A 93 -10.31 10.47 6.32
N LYS A 94 -10.40 11.39 5.34
CA LYS A 94 -9.24 12.11 4.80
C LYS A 94 -8.46 12.85 5.89
N LYS A 95 -9.17 13.57 6.77
CA LYS A 95 -8.55 14.29 7.91
C LYS A 95 -7.91 13.34 8.91
N ALA A 96 -8.56 12.22 9.21
CA ALA A 96 -8.04 11.20 10.12
C ALA A 96 -6.72 10.61 9.58
N ILE A 97 -6.69 10.22 8.29
CA ILE A 97 -5.49 9.69 7.65
C ILE A 97 -4.35 10.71 7.67
N GLN A 98 -4.62 11.98 7.32
CA GLN A 98 -3.59 13.02 7.33
C GLN A 98 -2.98 13.25 8.72
N SER A 99 -3.78 13.08 9.78
CA SER A 99 -3.33 13.25 11.16
C SER A 99 -2.62 12.00 11.71
N ALA A 100 -2.83 10.83 11.09
CA ALA A 100 -2.29 9.55 11.53
C ALA A 100 -0.84 9.28 11.09
N GLY A 101 -0.23 10.19 10.32
CA GLY A 101 1.14 10.02 9.80
C GLY A 101 1.26 8.92 8.74
N PRO A 102 0.54 9.03 7.61
CA PRO A 102 0.49 7.99 6.59
C PRO A 102 1.87 7.75 5.98
N GLN A 103 2.16 6.49 5.67
CA GLN A 103 3.40 6.07 5.01
C GLN A 103 3.08 5.55 3.61
N LEU A 104 4.01 5.74 2.68
CA LEU A 104 3.93 5.09 1.38
C LEU A 104 4.54 3.70 1.45
N LEU A 105 3.97 2.81 0.65
CA LEU A 105 4.44 1.45 0.50
C LEU A 105 4.91 1.24 -0.94
N GLU A 106 6.04 0.55 -1.11
CA GLU A 106 6.55 0.11 -2.41
C GLU A 106 6.51 -1.41 -2.54
N PRO A 107 6.20 -1.94 -3.74
CA PRO A 107 6.22 -3.38 -3.97
C PRO A 107 7.68 -3.86 -4.02
N ILE A 108 7.98 -4.87 -3.21
CA ILE A 108 9.24 -5.60 -3.17
C ILE A 108 9.09 -6.87 -3.98
N VAL A 109 10.07 -7.14 -4.82
CA VAL A 109 10.18 -8.39 -5.60
C VAL A 109 11.33 -9.23 -5.08
N THR A 110 11.14 -10.54 -5.10
CA THR A 110 12.23 -11.52 -4.99
C THR A 110 12.81 -11.71 -6.38
N LEU A 111 14.12 -11.52 -6.48
CA LEU A 111 14.94 -11.80 -7.65
C LEU A 111 15.77 -13.04 -7.38
N GLU A 112 15.73 -13.99 -8.30
CA GLU A 112 16.68 -15.11 -8.33
C GLU A 112 17.49 -14.97 -9.61
N VAL A 113 18.79 -14.72 -9.47
CA VAL A 113 19.69 -14.46 -10.59
C VAL A 113 20.66 -15.62 -10.72
N THR A 114 20.67 -16.27 -11.87
CA THR A 114 21.63 -17.34 -12.19
C THR A 114 22.63 -16.83 -13.21
N CYS A 115 23.93 -16.96 -12.93
CA CYS A 115 24.97 -16.55 -13.87
C CYS A 115 26.27 -17.34 -13.65
N PRO A 116 27.21 -17.35 -14.63
CA PRO A 116 28.55 -17.88 -14.41
C PRO A 116 29.29 -17.16 -13.27
N SER A 117 30.00 -17.91 -12.42
CA SER A 117 30.61 -17.41 -11.18
C SER A 117 31.60 -16.26 -11.38
N GLN A 118 32.15 -16.10 -12.58
CA GLN A 118 33.02 -14.98 -12.94
C GLN A 118 32.30 -13.62 -12.93
N PHE A 119 30.98 -13.60 -13.07
CA PHE A 119 30.16 -12.37 -13.07
C PHE A 119 29.56 -12.05 -11.70
N THR A 120 29.67 -12.95 -10.72
CA THR A 120 29.06 -12.82 -9.38
C THR A 120 29.37 -11.48 -8.73
N GLY A 121 30.63 -11.03 -8.75
CA GLY A 121 31.02 -9.74 -8.18
C GLY A 121 30.33 -8.54 -8.84
N GLY A 122 30.17 -8.59 -10.17
CA GLY A 122 29.44 -7.55 -10.92
C GLY A 122 27.95 -7.53 -10.57
N ILE A 123 27.34 -8.70 -10.40
CA ILE A 123 25.91 -8.83 -10.06
C ILE A 123 25.64 -8.30 -8.66
N LEU A 124 26.48 -8.64 -7.69
CA LEU A 124 26.38 -8.09 -6.33
C LEU A 124 26.52 -6.56 -6.33
N GLY A 125 27.43 -6.03 -7.16
CA GLY A 125 27.55 -4.58 -7.39
C GLY A 125 26.27 -3.96 -7.96
N LEU A 126 25.70 -4.56 -9.01
CA LEU A 126 24.44 -4.11 -9.61
C LEU A 126 23.30 -4.11 -8.57
N LEU A 127 23.10 -5.23 -7.87
CA LEU A 127 22.07 -5.38 -6.84
C LEU A 127 22.20 -4.32 -5.73
N THR A 128 23.41 -3.99 -5.32
CA THR A 128 23.67 -2.93 -4.33
C THR A 128 23.15 -1.57 -4.80
N THR A 129 23.35 -1.23 -6.09
CA THR A 129 22.83 0.03 -6.65
C THR A 129 21.30 0.09 -6.71
N LYS A 130 20.63 -1.06 -6.68
CA LYS A 130 19.17 -1.20 -6.77
C LYS A 130 18.48 -1.31 -5.42
N ARG A 131 19.17 -0.92 -4.33
CA ARG A 131 18.69 -1.10 -2.94
C ARG A 131 18.30 -2.55 -2.64
N ALA A 132 18.89 -3.52 -3.34
CA ALA A 132 18.56 -4.91 -3.14
C ALA A 132 19.25 -5.45 -1.87
N ARG A 133 18.52 -6.26 -1.10
CA ARG A 133 19.04 -7.03 0.02
C ARG A 133 19.26 -8.46 -0.45
N VAL A 134 20.52 -8.88 -0.50
CA VAL A 134 20.88 -10.28 -0.80
C VAL A 134 20.46 -11.15 0.38
N GLU A 135 19.73 -12.23 0.09
CA GLU A 135 19.27 -13.21 1.07
C GLU A 135 20.14 -14.47 1.04
N ASN A 136 20.48 -14.95 -0.15
CA ASN A 136 21.33 -16.12 -0.31
C ASN A 136 22.23 -16.04 -1.54
N GLN A 137 23.33 -16.78 -1.52
CA GLN A 137 24.22 -16.98 -2.65
C GLN A 137 24.72 -18.44 -2.64
N ASP A 138 24.30 -19.21 -3.63
CA ASP A 138 24.65 -20.62 -3.77
C ASP A 138 25.51 -20.86 -5.02
N SER A 139 26.48 -21.76 -4.89
CA SER A 139 27.26 -22.26 -6.02
C SER A 139 26.60 -23.51 -6.59
N LEU A 140 26.34 -23.51 -7.89
CA LEU A 140 25.80 -24.66 -8.62
C LEU A 140 26.88 -25.37 -9.44
N PRO A 141 26.66 -26.65 -9.81
CA PRO A 141 27.52 -27.37 -10.76
C PRO A 141 27.69 -26.59 -12.07
N GLY A 142 28.85 -26.75 -12.71
CA GLY A 142 29.15 -26.05 -13.97
C GLY A 142 29.64 -24.61 -13.81
N ASN A 143 30.18 -24.25 -12.64
CA ASN A 143 30.68 -22.91 -12.34
C ASN A 143 29.62 -21.81 -12.50
N LEU A 144 28.41 -22.12 -12.05
CA LEU A 144 27.29 -21.19 -11.97
C LEU A 144 27.10 -20.76 -10.51
N THR A 145 26.58 -19.55 -10.33
CA THR A 145 26.15 -19.00 -9.05
C THR A 145 24.69 -18.57 -9.17
N VAL A 146 23.91 -18.87 -8.14
CA VAL A 146 22.55 -18.35 -7.94
C VAL A 146 22.57 -17.35 -6.80
N ILE A 147 22.00 -16.17 -7.03
CA ILE A 147 21.86 -15.12 -6.03
C ILE A 147 20.38 -14.84 -5.85
N THR A 148 19.88 -15.02 -4.63
CA THR A 148 18.52 -14.63 -4.26
C THR A 148 18.58 -13.30 -3.51
N ALA A 149 17.82 -12.32 -3.96
CA ALA A 149 17.78 -10.99 -3.36
C ALA A 149 16.37 -10.40 -3.40
N LYS A 150 16.05 -9.53 -2.46
CA LYS A 150 14.83 -8.72 -2.49
C LYS A 150 15.16 -7.30 -2.88
N ALA A 151 14.42 -6.76 -3.84
CA ALA A 151 14.62 -5.40 -4.31
C ALA A 151 13.27 -4.69 -4.53
N PRO A 152 13.21 -3.37 -4.36
CA PRO A 152 12.04 -2.61 -4.77
C PRO A 152 11.84 -2.67 -6.29
N LEU A 153 10.62 -2.97 -6.74
CA LEU A 153 10.31 -3.13 -8.16
C LEU A 153 10.72 -1.90 -9.00
N ALA A 154 10.56 -0.71 -8.42
CA ALA A 154 10.92 0.55 -9.08
C ALA A 154 12.39 0.60 -9.53
N GLU A 155 13.29 -0.06 -8.80
CA GLU A 155 14.73 -0.07 -9.06
C GLU A 155 15.11 -1.07 -10.17
N VAL A 156 14.29 -2.10 -10.39
CA VAL A 156 14.62 -3.28 -11.20
C VAL A 156 13.77 -3.41 -12.46
N THR A 157 13.06 -2.35 -12.84
CA THR A 157 12.25 -2.29 -14.08
C THR A 157 13.07 -2.53 -15.36
N ARG A 158 14.37 -2.24 -15.34
CA ARG A 158 15.31 -2.44 -16.47
C ARG A 158 16.29 -3.60 -16.24
N PHE A 159 16.05 -4.43 -15.23
CA PHE A 159 17.02 -5.42 -14.76
C PHE A 159 17.46 -6.40 -15.86
N ALA A 160 16.56 -6.82 -16.75
CA ALA A 160 16.89 -7.69 -17.88
C ALA A 160 18.02 -7.13 -18.77
N ALA A 161 17.95 -5.84 -19.12
CA ALA A 161 18.94 -5.20 -20.00
C ALA A 161 20.27 -5.01 -19.28
N GLU A 162 20.24 -4.61 -18.00
CA GLU A 162 21.42 -4.43 -17.16
C GLU A 162 22.15 -5.76 -16.92
N LEU A 163 21.41 -6.82 -16.62
CA LEU A 163 21.92 -8.18 -16.47
C LEU A 163 22.56 -8.69 -17.77
N GLY A 164 21.85 -8.54 -18.89
CA GLY A 164 22.34 -8.98 -20.20
C GLY A 164 23.65 -8.29 -20.58
N GLY A 165 23.75 -6.97 -20.37
CA GLY A 165 24.98 -6.22 -20.63
C GLY A 165 26.14 -6.64 -19.72
N LEU A 166 25.87 -6.83 -18.43
CA LEU A 166 26.89 -7.18 -17.43
C LEU A 166 27.44 -8.60 -17.60
N THR A 167 26.57 -9.56 -17.94
CA THR A 167 26.91 -10.99 -18.07
C THR A 167 27.22 -11.42 -19.50
N GLN A 168 27.27 -10.48 -20.44
CA GLN A 168 27.43 -10.78 -21.87
C GLN A 168 26.35 -11.77 -22.38
N GLY A 169 25.13 -11.64 -21.87
CA GLY A 169 23.98 -12.49 -22.19
C GLY A 169 23.98 -13.88 -21.53
N GLN A 170 24.90 -14.17 -20.60
CA GLN A 170 25.00 -15.48 -19.96
C GLN A 170 24.25 -15.60 -18.63
N GLY A 171 23.67 -14.49 -18.13
CA GLY A 171 22.84 -14.49 -16.94
C GLY A 171 21.35 -14.64 -17.26
N SER A 172 20.63 -15.32 -16.39
CA SER A 172 19.17 -15.37 -16.37
C SER A 172 18.65 -14.92 -15.00
N TYR A 173 17.37 -14.52 -14.95
CA TYR A 173 16.73 -14.20 -13.69
C TYR A 173 15.25 -14.56 -13.70
N THR A 174 14.70 -14.78 -12.52
CA THR A 174 13.26 -14.76 -12.25
C THR A 174 12.94 -13.61 -11.31
N MET A 175 11.69 -13.12 -11.39
CA MET A 175 11.20 -12.01 -10.58
C MET A 175 9.77 -12.32 -10.15
N GLU A 176 9.53 -12.32 -8.85
CA GLU A 176 8.20 -12.58 -8.28
C GLU A 176 7.87 -11.53 -7.23
N PHE A 177 6.60 -11.12 -7.17
CA PHE A 177 6.13 -10.23 -6.11
C PHE A 177 6.31 -10.92 -4.75
N SER A 178 6.90 -10.20 -3.79
CA SER A 178 7.09 -10.70 -2.43
C SER A 178 6.07 -10.08 -1.48
N HIS A 179 6.14 -8.76 -1.28
CA HIS A 179 5.29 -8.02 -0.34
C HIS A 179 5.42 -6.51 -0.60
N TYR A 180 4.66 -5.72 0.16
CA TYR A 180 4.86 -4.27 0.25
C TYR A 180 5.72 -3.93 1.45
N ASP A 181 6.63 -2.97 1.30
CA ASP A 181 7.46 -2.43 2.39
C ASP A 181 7.44 -0.89 2.38
N LEU A 182 7.88 -0.29 3.48
CA LEU A 182 7.90 1.16 3.66
C LEU A 182 8.85 1.82 2.66
N VAL A 183 8.34 2.84 1.97
CA VAL A 183 9.17 3.69 1.10
C VAL A 183 10.15 4.49 1.97
N PRO A 184 11.45 4.54 1.62
CA PRO A 184 12.42 5.36 2.31
C PRO A 184 11.98 6.84 2.41
N PRO A 185 12.22 7.53 3.55
CA PRO A 185 11.70 8.89 3.77
C PRO A 185 12.07 9.90 2.69
N ASN A 186 13.29 9.82 2.15
CA ASN A 186 13.78 10.68 1.08
C ASN A 186 13.00 10.47 -0.24
N ILE A 187 12.65 9.23 -0.57
CA ILE A 187 11.87 8.90 -1.78
C ILE A 187 10.40 9.28 -1.56
N GLN A 188 9.86 9.00 -0.38
CA GLN A 188 8.48 9.35 -0.02
C GLN A 188 8.23 10.86 -0.16
N GLN A 189 9.14 11.70 0.33
CA GLN A 189 9.03 13.17 0.20
C GLN A 189 8.94 13.61 -1.27
N GLN A 190 9.73 13.00 -2.16
CA GLN A 190 9.71 13.32 -3.59
C GLN A 190 8.39 12.91 -4.24
N ILE A 191 7.86 11.72 -3.91
CA ILE A 191 6.58 11.24 -4.45
C ILE A 191 5.44 12.15 -3.99
N VAL A 192 5.40 12.50 -2.70
CA VAL A 192 4.37 13.37 -2.13
C VAL A 192 4.44 14.77 -2.75
N ALA A 193 5.64 15.32 -2.95
CA ALA A 193 5.80 16.63 -3.58
C ALA A 193 5.26 16.64 -5.02
N LYS A 194 5.55 15.60 -5.81
CA LYS A 194 5.02 15.46 -7.18
C LYS A 194 3.49 15.31 -7.20
N ALA A 195 2.94 14.52 -6.28
CA ALA A 195 1.50 14.31 -6.19
C ALA A 195 0.75 15.60 -5.82
N LYS A 196 1.34 16.46 -4.99
CA LYS A 196 0.75 17.77 -4.66
C LYS A 196 0.71 18.70 -5.87
N LEU A 197 1.82 18.81 -6.61
CA LEU A 197 1.88 19.64 -7.82
C LEU A 197 0.81 19.23 -8.84
N ALA A 198 0.65 17.93 -9.08
CA ALA A 198 -0.37 17.43 -10.00
C ALA A 198 -1.80 17.74 -9.54
N ALA A 199 -2.06 17.71 -8.22
CA ALA A 199 -3.37 18.05 -7.68
C ALA A 199 -3.68 19.55 -7.80
N ASP A 200 -2.68 20.41 -7.63
CA ASP A 200 -2.84 21.86 -7.77
C ASP A 200 -3.07 22.24 -9.25
N GLU A 201 -2.41 21.57 -10.21
CA GLU A 201 -2.62 21.77 -11.66
C GLU A 201 -4.01 21.31 -12.15
N ASP A 202 -4.60 20.28 -11.54
CA ASP A 202 -5.95 19.80 -11.87
C ASP A 202 -7.08 20.68 -11.28
N GLU A 203 -6.76 21.55 -10.31
CA GLU A 203 -7.71 22.48 -9.66
C GLU A 203 -7.71 23.89 -10.30
N GLU A 204 -6.78 24.19 -11.22
CA GLU A 204 -6.72 25.42 -12.05
C GLU A 204 -7.40 25.26 -13.42
#